data_AF-A0A8T2N213-F1
#
_entry.id   AF-A0A8T2N213-F1
#
_cell.length_a   1.000
_cell.length_b   1.000
_cell.length_c   1.000
_cell.angle_alpha   90.00
_cell.angle_beta   90.00
_cell.angle_gamma   90.00
#
_symmetry.space_group_name_H-M   'P 1'
#
loop_
_entity.id
_entity.type
_entity.pdbx_description
1 polymer ?
#
loop_
_entity_poly.entity_id
_entity_poly.type
_entity_poly.pdbx_seq_one_letter_code
_entity_poly.pdbx_strand_id
1 'polypeptide(L)'
;MQKVQARVYGIEIAKSKGAKYRLGPELEICGYGCADHFYESDTLLHCFQVLKELLESPILLIRPKMALANDGNNREFRWFSPWSRAREVEEYFLPRMLQDVTGQSGGIYMFANQRGCDGDRLYYDGCAMIAINGDIVAQGKQFTLDDVDVVTATLDLEDVRSYRGERCHPHVESEHKPYHRVKVSFSLSDSQDIFLPPHNPIEWQLHTAEEEIRYTTMRSTHTRPSVLAVGLPEKKWSDTQVLADVRQVVSDVSYTPEDPRELCGRLFTTCYMASENSSQDTCSRARQLAEQIGSTHINFNIDLAVKGMLGVFSMVTGKLPQFRANGGSTRENLALQNVQARIRMVLAYLFAQLSLWANGKAGGLLVLGSANVDESLTGYFTKYDCSSADINPIGGISKTDLKSFLQHCVDRFQLTALSSVMAAPPTAELEPLCNGQVCQTDESDMGMTYSELSVIGRLRKISKCGPYSMFCKLIHMWRDNLSLSEVANKVKRFFRMYSVNRHKMTTVTPAYHAENYSPDDNRFDLRPILYNTRWSWQFRCIDSQVTKMESENSSDSQGGSN
;
A
#
# COMPACT_ATOMS: atom_id res chain seq x y z
N MET A 1 22.41 8.86 12.84
CA MET A 1 22.00 9.18 14.22
C MET A 1 20.62 8.61 14.54
N GLN A 2 19.48 9.24 14.20
CA GLN A 2 18.13 8.82 14.64
C GLN A 2 17.86 7.30 14.63
N LYS A 3 18.03 6.60 13.50
CA LYS A 3 17.80 5.14 13.43
C LYS A 3 18.65 4.30 14.42
N VAL A 4 19.82 4.78 14.85
CA VAL A 4 20.65 4.11 15.89
C VAL A 4 20.09 4.40 17.28
N GLN A 5 19.73 5.65 17.55
CA GLN A 5 19.16 6.09 18.83
C GLN A 5 17.86 5.33 19.14
N ALA A 6 17.00 5.11 18.13
CA ALA A 6 15.79 4.28 18.25
C ALA A 6 16.08 2.83 18.70
N ARG A 7 17.20 2.24 18.24
CA ARG A 7 17.60 0.87 18.62
C ARG A 7 18.15 0.81 20.05
N VAL A 8 18.99 1.78 20.42
CA VAL A 8 19.49 1.92 21.80
C VAL A 8 18.32 2.11 22.76
N TYR A 9 17.39 3.03 22.45
CA TYR A 9 16.19 3.27 23.24
C TYR A 9 15.29 2.02 23.34
N GLY A 10 15.13 1.24 22.26
CA GLY A 10 14.43 -0.04 22.30
C GLY A 10 15.10 -1.10 23.20
N ILE A 11 16.43 -1.11 23.26
CA ILE A 11 17.21 -1.96 24.18
C ILE A 11 17.08 -1.45 25.62
N GLU A 12 17.10 -0.15 25.85
CA GLU A 12 16.90 0.48 27.17
C GLU A 12 15.50 0.17 27.73
N ILE A 13 14.44 0.30 26.91
CA ILE A 13 13.07 -0.09 27.31
C ILE A 13 13.00 -1.59 27.64
N ALA A 14 13.67 -2.46 26.86
CA ALA A 14 13.72 -3.89 27.14
C ALA A 14 14.44 -4.17 28.48
N LYS A 15 15.61 -3.56 28.71
CA LYS A 15 16.36 -3.62 29.97
C LYS A 15 15.51 -3.11 31.16
N SER A 16 14.80 -1.98 31.01
CA SER A 16 13.98 -1.40 32.08
C SER A 16 12.72 -2.23 32.41
N LYS A 17 12.24 -3.01 31.45
CA LYS A 17 11.17 -4.01 31.65
C LYS A 17 11.70 -5.37 32.17
N GLY A 18 12.99 -5.47 32.50
CA GLY A 18 13.63 -6.69 33.02
C GLY A 18 13.93 -7.77 31.96
N ALA A 19 13.77 -7.48 30.67
CA ALA A 19 13.93 -8.49 29.61
C ALA A 19 15.39 -8.93 29.45
N LYS A 20 15.66 -10.22 29.64
CA LYS A 20 17.00 -10.83 29.55
C LYS A 20 17.41 -11.16 28.11
N TYR A 21 16.51 -10.99 27.13
CA TYR A 21 16.75 -11.18 25.69
C TYR A 21 15.81 -10.26 24.89
N ARG A 22 16.29 -9.68 23.78
CA ARG A 22 15.52 -8.81 22.87
C ARG A 22 15.74 -9.23 21.43
N LEU A 23 14.65 -9.42 20.68
CA LEU A 23 14.68 -9.62 19.23
C LEU A 23 14.44 -8.28 18.51
N GLY A 24 15.13 -8.06 17.39
CA GLY A 24 14.90 -6.94 16.48
C GLY A 24 14.38 -7.40 15.10
N PRO A 25 13.83 -6.50 14.28
CA PRO A 25 13.39 -6.81 12.93
C PRO A 25 14.49 -7.32 11.99
N GLU A 26 14.08 -7.95 10.88
CA GLU A 26 15.00 -8.28 9.80
C GLU A 26 15.70 -7.02 9.24
N LEU A 27 17.02 -7.11 9.04
CA LEU A 27 17.87 -6.03 8.52
C LEU A 27 17.77 -4.70 9.28
N GLU A 28 17.36 -4.71 10.56
CA GLU A 28 17.01 -3.48 11.30
C GLU A 28 18.09 -2.40 11.32
N ILE A 29 19.37 -2.76 11.15
CA ILE A 29 20.55 -1.86 11.20
C ILE A 29 20.61 -0.87 10.02
N CYS A 30 20.20 -1.29 8.83
CA CYS A 30 20.04 -0.42 7.65
C CYS A 30 18.57 -0.07 7.39
N GLY A 31 17.68 -1.05 7.57
CA GLY A 31 16.29 -1.07 7.10
C GLY A 31 16.16 -2.03 5.92
N TYR A 32 15.01 -2.70 5.81
CA TYR A 32 14.77 -3.69 4.76
C TYR A 32 14.75 -3.06 3.35
N GLY A 33 14.19 -1.86 3.20
CA GLY A 33 13.94 -1.18 1.92
C GLY A 33 15.15 -0.61 1.18
N CYS A 34 16.40 -0.88 1.59
CA CYS A 34 17.60 -0.31 0.97
C CYS A 34 17.80 -0.69 -0.51
N ALA A 35 17.18 -1.78 -0.98
CA ALA A 35 17.22 -2.24 -2.37
C ALA A 35 18.64 -2.27 -2.95
N ASP A 36 18.91 -1.59 -4.07
CA ASP A 36 20.22 -1.67 -4.74
C ASP A 36 21.39 -1.06 -3.95
N HIS A 37 21.14 -0.30 -2.88
CA HIS A 37 22.18 0.09 -1.92
C HIS A 37 22.81 -1.12 -1.20
N PHE A 38 22.19 -2.31 -1.22
CA PHE A 38 22.83 -3.54 -0.75
C PHE A 38 24.03 -3.99 -1.61
N TYR A 39 24.20 -3.46 -2.82
CA TYR A 39 25.43 -3.66 -3.61
C TYR A 39 26.56 -2.70 -3.22
N GLU A 40 26.27 -1.64 -2.47
CA GLU A 40 27.26 -0.63 -2.07
C GLU A 40 28.04 -1.10 -0.84
N SER A 41 29.37 -1.04 -0.90
CA SER A 41 30.26 -1.38 0.22
C SER A 41 29.95 -0.63 1.51
N ASP A 42 29.46 0.59 1.35
CA ASP A 42 29.26 1.56 2.42
C ASP A 42 28.05 1.16 3.28
N THR A 43 27.02 0.53 2.69
CA THR A 43 25.92 -0.09 3.44
C THR A 43 26.43 -1.16 4.41
N LEU A 44 27.36 -2.03 3.97
CA LEU A 44 27.95 -3.06 4.82
C LEU A 44 28.90 -2.45 5.87
N LEU A 45 29.72 -1.48 5.48
CA LEU A 45 30.64 -0.77 6.37
C LEU A 45 29.90 -0.04 7.50
N HIS A 46 28.87 0.73 7.17
CA HIS A 46 28.06 1.45 8.14
C HIS A 46 27.22 0.49 9.01
N CYS A 47 26.75 -0.64 8.48
CA CYS A 47 26.17 -1.70 9.30
C CYS A 47 27.14 -2.22 10.37
N PHE A 48 28.41 -2.47 10.01
CA PHE A 48 29.43 -2.88 10.99
C PHE A 48 29.81 -1.77 11.98
N GLN A 49 29.80 -0.50 11.57
CA GLN A 49 30.02 0.64 12.48
C GLN A 49 28.90 0.76 13.53
N VAL A 50 27.63 0.70 13.10
CA VAL A 50 26.48 0.70 14.01
C VAL A 50 26.45 -0.54 14.89
N LEU A 51 26.79 -1.71 14.35
CA LEU A 51 26.92 -2.94 15.16
C LEU A 51 27.97 -2.75 16.27
N LYS A 52 29.10 -2.10 15.99
CA LYS A 52 30.11 -1.78 17.01
C LYS A 52 29.59 -0.83 18.09
N GLU A 53 28.77 0.15 17.73
CA GLU A 53 28.14 1.08 18.69
C GLU A 53 27.11 0.37 19.61
N LEU A 54 26.53 -0.75 19.17
CA LEU A 54 25.54 -1.53 19.93
C LEU A 54 26.15 -2.66 20.79
N LEU A 55 27.43 -2.99 20.63
CA LEU A 55 28.07 -4.14 21.29
C LEU A 55 28.77 -3.76 22.60
N GLU A 56 28.04 -3.93 23.71
CA GLU A 56 28.61 -3.98 25.06
C GLU A 56 29.31 -5.33 25.36
N SER A 57 29.30 -6.28 24.43
CA SER A 57 29.75 -7.67 24.64
C SER A 57 30.08 -8.38 23.32
N PRO A 58 30.83 -9.50 23.35
CA PRO A 58 31.14 -10.30 22.17
C PRO A 58 29.92 -10.64 21.29
N ILE A 59 30.07 -10.57 19.97
CA ILE A 59 29.07 -11.02 18.99
C ILE A 59 28.79 -12.49 19.20
N LEU A 60 27.53 -12.83 19.46
CA LEU A 60 27.16 -14.24 19.55
C LEU A 60 27.33 -14.96 18.19
N LEU A 61 26.35 -14.90 17.28
CA LEU A 61 26.34 -15.67 16.01
C LEU A 61 25.77 -14.83 14.89
N ILE A 62 26.43 -14.85 13.74
CA ILE A 62 25.84 -14.41 12.47
C ILE A 62 25.02 -15.57 11.91
N ARG A 63 23.70 -15.41 11.87
CA ARG A 63 22.75 -16.40 11.34
C ARG A 63 22.28 -15.96 9.94
N PRO A 64 22.89 -16.44 8.84
CA PRO A 64 22.42 -16.10 7.49
C PRO A 64 21.06 -16.75 7.20
N LYS A 65 20.25 -16.07 6.37
CA LYS A 65 18.92 -16.51 5.92
C LYS A 65 19.05 -17.67 4.93
N MET A 66 18.19 -18.68 5.04
CA MET A 66 18.25 -19.91 4.21
C MET A 66 17.21 -19.97 3.09
N ALA A 67 16.10 -19.24 3.23
CA ALA A 67 15.07 -19.11 2.22
C ALA A 67 14.83 -17.63 1.99
N LEU A 68 15.03 -17.16 0.76
CA LEU A 68 14.94 -15.76 0.38
C LEU A 68 13.61 -15.46 -0.33
N ALA A 69 13.01 -14.31 -0.03
CA ALA A 69 11.73 -13.90 -0.60
C ALA A 69 11.90 -13.29 -2.01
N ASN A 70 11.19 -13.84 -3.01
CA ASN A 70 11.37 -13.47 -4.42
C ASN A 70 10.06 -13.28 -5.23
N ASP A 71 8.90 -13.21 -4.58
CA ASP A 71 7.59 -12.96 -5.22
C ASP A 71 6.98 -11.63 -4.75
N GLY A 72 5.97 -11.13 -5.46
CA GLY A 72 5.31 -9.86 -5.16
C GLY A 72 6.27 -8.69 -5.29
N ASN A 73 6.47 -7.93 -4.21
CA ASN A 73 7.46 -6.84 -4.14
C ASN A 73 8.88 -7.35 -3.84
N ASN A 74 9.03 -8.55 -3.26
CA ASN A 74 10.29 -9.03 -2.72
C ASN A 74 11.21 -9.58 -3.81
N ARG A 75 12.50 -9.25 -3.75
CA ARG A 75 13.52 -9.60 -4.74
C ARG A 75 14.85 -9.96 -4.08
N GLU A 76 14.84 -10.59 -2.91
CA GLU A 76 16.04 -10.79 -2.07
C GLU A 76 17.19 -11.50 -2.80
N PHE A 77 16.90 -12.42 -3.73
CA PHE A 77 17.90 -13.07 -4.60
C PHE A 77 18.68 -12.11 -5.52
N ARG A 78 18.26 -10.85 -5.64
CA ARG A 78 19.00 -9.80 -6.35
C ARG A 78 20.27 -9.41 -5.58
N TRP A 79 20.19 -9.36 -4.25
CA TRP A 79 21.25 -8.81 -3.38
C TRP A 79 21.90 -9.86 -2.49
N PHE A 80 21.17 -10.92 -2.14
CA PHE A 80 21.58 -11.93 -1.15
C PHE A 80 21.64 -13.34 -1.75
N SER A 81 22.47 -14.20 -1.17
CA SER A 81 22.52 -15.64 -1.47
C SER A 81 21.95 -16.45 -0.29
N PRO A 82 21.11 -17.46 -0.52
CA PRO A 82 20.59 -18.30 0.56
C PRO A 82 21.70 -19.19 1.12
N TRP A 83 21.76 -19.32 2.45
CA TRP A 83 22.67 -20.26 3.10
C TRP A 83 22.23 -21.72 2.86
N SER A 84 22.98 -22.43 2.01
CA SER A 84 22.67 -23.80 1.56
C SER A 84 23.21 -24.90 2.47
N ARG A 85 24.25 -24.63 3.27
CA ARG A 85 24.93 -25.62 4.14
C ARG A 85 24.12 -25.90 5.41
N ALA A 86 23.00 -26.60 5.27
CA ALA A 86 22.05 -26.87 6.34
C ALA A 86 22.72 -27.57 7.55
N ARG A 87 22.53 -26.97 8.75
CA ARG A 87 23.10 -27.43 10.03
C ARG A 87 24.64 -27.44 10.11
N GLU A 88 25.30 -26.71 9.21
CA GLU A 88 26.74 -26.46 9.27
C GLU A 88 27.03 -25.01 9.68
N VAL A 89 28.27 -24.74 10.08
CA VAL A 89 28.80 -23.40 10.39
C VAL A 89 30.16 -23.25 9.72
N GLU A 90 30.52 -22.00 9.41
CA GLU A 90 31.85 -21.60 8.90
C GLU A 90 32.42 -20.51 9.81
N GLU A 91 33.76 -20.41 9.85
CA GLU A 91 34.43 -19.30 10.55
C GLU A 91 34.31 -18.02 9.71
N TYR A 92 33.51 -17.06 10.19
CA TYR A 92 33.36 -15.76 9.53
C TYR A 92 34.39 -14.77 10.07
N PHE A 93 35.31 -14.33 9.21
CA PHE A 93 36.31 -13.32 9.53
C PHE A 93 35.67 -11.93 9.64
N LEU A 94 35.16 -11.63 10.84
CA LEU A 94 34.71 -10.29 11.24
C LEU A 94 35.80 -9.24 10.94
N PRO A 95 35.42 -8.01 10.52
CA PRO A 95 36.34 -6.88 10.49
C PRO A 95 37.06 -6.72 11.84
N ARG A 96 38.31 -6.24 11.84
CA ARG A 96 39.24 -6.16 13.00
C ARG A 96 38.74 -5.38 14.24
N MET A 97 37.49 -4.95 14.26
CA MET A 97 36.86 -4.08 15.25
C MET A 97 35.73 -4.76 16.05
N LEU A 98 35.52 -6.09 15.94
CA LEU A 98 34.24 -6.74 16.31
C LEU A 98 34.25 -8.20 16.88
N GLN A 99 35.38 -8.81 17.29
CA GLN A 99 35.50 -10.29 17.45
C GLN A 99 34.95 -10.96 18.75
N ASP A 100 34.87 -12.32 18.71
CA ASP A 100 34.29 -13.32 19.68
C ASP A 100 32.75 -13.21 19.90
N VAL A 101 31.90 -14.13 20.44
CA VAL A 101 31.82 -15.60 20.73
C VAL A 101 30.34 -15.99 21.12
N THR A 102 29.83 -17.20 20.79
CA THR A 102 28.39 -17.67 20.98
C THR A 102 28.14 -18.69 22.15
N GLY A 103 26.96 -19.27 22.49
CA GLY A 103 25.59 -19.35 21.90
C GLY A 103 24.53 -20.30 22.54
N GLN A 104 23.40 -20.49 21.83
CA GLN A 104 22.11 -21.12 22.25
C GLN A 104 21.84 -22.49 21.54
N SER A 105 20.68 -23.19 21.47
CA SER A 105 19.21 -22.91 21.62
C SER A 105 18.42 -24.18 22.10
N GLY A 106 17.09 -24.24 22.31
CA GLY A 106 15.99 -23.26 22.13
C GLY A 106 14.58 -23.75 22.59
N GLY A 107 13.60 -22.83 22.67
CA GLY A 107 12.29 -23.03 23.32
C GLY A 107 11.15 -22.14 22.77
N ILE A 108 10.97 -20.96 23.38
CA ILE A 108 9.94 -19.93 23.09
C ILE A 108 10.05 -19.39 21.64
N TYR A 109 8.94 -18.90 21.07
CA TYR A 109 8.94 -18.17 19.80
C TYR A 109 8.73 -16.66 20.01
N MET A 110 9.54 -15.86 19.32
CA MET A 110 9.43 -14.40 19.27
C MET A 110 9.49 -13.97 17.79
N PHE A 111 8.67 -13.00 17.42
CA PHE A 111 8.67 -12.37 16.11
C PHE A 111 8.71 -10.85 16.27
N ALA A 112 9.60 -10.21 15.51
CA ALA A 112 9.74 -8.77 15.43
C ALA A 112 9.85 -8.38 13.96
N ASN A 113 9.21 -7.27 13.59
CA ASN A 113 9.06 -6.80 12.22
C ASN A 113 9.22 -5.27 12.21
N GLN A 114 9.57 -4.75 11.05
CA GLN A 114 9.67 -3.31 10.83
C GLN A 114 8.26 -2.69 10.86
N ARG A 115 8.15 -1.39 11.18
CA ARG A 115 6.88 -0.67 11.14
C ARG A 115 7.06 0.72 10.52
N GLY A 116 6.07 1.18 9.75
CA GLY A 116 6.14 2.44 9.01
C GLY A 116 6.63 2.30 7.56
N CYS A 117 6.80 3.44 6.89
CA CYS A 117 7.49 3.54 5.59
C CYS A 117 8.99 3.80 5.83
N ASP A 118 9.88 3.16 5.07
CA ASP A 118 11.33 3.26 5.28
C ASP A 118 12.16 3.82 4.12
N GLY A 119 11.50 4.16 3.01
CA GLY A 119 12.11 4.76 1.81
C GLY A 119 11.31 4.58 0.52
N ASP A 120 10.38 3.62 0.47
CA ASP A 120 9.55 3.34 -0.70
C ASP A 120 8.03 3.36 -0.37
N ARG A 121 7.20 2.84 -1.29
CA ARG A 121 5.73 2.83 -1.21
C ARG A 121 5.14 1.77 -0.26
N LEU A 122 5.97 0.90 0.33
CA LEU A 122 5.51 -0.11 1.28
C LEU A 122 5.31 0.52 2.67
N TYR A 123 4.25 0.09 3.35
CA TYR A 123 4.10 0.29 4.78
C TYR A 123 4.33 -1.07 5.44
N TYR A 124 5.34 -1.15 6.30
CA TYR A 124 5.54 -2.31 7.15
C TYR A 124 4.61 -2.19 8.36
N ASP A 125 3.88 -3.25 8.68
CA ASP A 125 2.77 -3.24 9.63
C ASP A 125 3.14 -3.76 11.03
N GLY A 126 4.40 -4.05 11.31
CA GLY A 126 4.82 -4.54 12.62
C GLY A 126 4.19 -5.89 12.96
N CYS A 127 3.16 -5.90 13.82
CA CYS A 127 2.59 -7.12 14.40
C CYS A 127 3.64 -8.00 15.14
N ALA A 128 4.60 -7.36 15.83
CA ALA A 128 5.53 -8.06 16.70
C ALA A 128 4.77 -8.89 17.77
N MET A 129 5.19 -10.13 18.01
CA MET A 129 4.44 -11.07 18.85
C MET A 129 5.36 -12.01 19.62
N ILE A 130 4.85 -12.52 20.75
CA ILE A 130 5.51 -13.56 21.56
C ILE A 130 4.52 -14.72 21.73
N ALA A 131 4.98 -15.95 21.49
CA ALA A 131 4.17 -17.15 21.56
C ALA A 131 4.90 -18.31 22.27
N ILE A 132 4.14 -19.11 23.01
CA ILE A 132 4.59 -20.29 23.74
C ILE A 132 3.64 -21.45 23.46
N ASN A 133 4.18 -22.63 23.13
CA ASN A 133 3.43 -23.89 22.92
C ASN A 133 2.25 -23.87 21.90
N GLY A 134 2.03 -22.76 21.19
CA GLY A 134 0.94 -22.55 20.23
C GLY A 134 0.09 -21.32 20.56
N ASP A 135 0.10 -20.88 21.82
CA ASP A 135 -0.65 -19.73 22.33
C ASP A 135 0.15 -18.44 22.16
N ILE A 136 -0.55 -17.35 21.84
CA ILE A 136 0.01 -15.99 21.80
C ILE A 136 -0.16 -15.37 23.18
N VAL A 137 0.92 -14.83 23.76
CA VAL A 137 0.92 -14.20 25.09
C VAL A 137 1.15 -12.68 25.04
N ALA A 138 1.58 -12.14 23.90
CA ALA A 138 1.74 -10.72 23.70
C ALA A 138 1.68 -10.33 22.21
N GLN A 139 1.00 -9.21 21.92
CA GLN A 139 0.79 -8.62 20.59
C GLN A 139 1.19 -7.14 20.62
N GLY A 140 2.01 -6.69 19.66
CA GLY A 140 2.39 -5.30 19.44
C GLY A 140 1.42 -4.56 18.51
N LYS A 141 1.50 -3.23 18.47
CA LYS A 141 0.58 -2.42 17.63
C LYS A 141 0.90 -2.60 16.14
N GLN A 142 -0.12 -2.95 15.35
CA GLN A 142 -0.03 -2.98 13.88
C GLN A 142 0.24 -1.57 13.32
N PHE A 143 -0.56 -0.60 13.78
CA PHE A 143 -0.41 0.80 13.39
C PHE A 143 -0.23 1.73 14.59
N THR A 144 0.73 2.63 14.49
CA THR A 144 0.91 3.75 15.43
C THR A 144 1.91 4.77 14.87
N LEU A 145 1.92 5.95 15.49
CA LEU A 145 2.95 6.98 15.27
C LEU A 145 4.24 6.69 16.07
N ASP A 146 4.18 5.86 17.13
CA ASP A 146 5.38 5.52 17.93
C ASP A 146 6.49 4.92 17.04
N ASP A 147 7.68 5.54 17.05
CA ASP A 147 8.88 5.07 16.33
C ASP A 147 9.46 3.77 16.91
N VAL A 148 9.25 3.54 18.20
CA VAL A 148 9.74 2.37 18.94
C VAL A 148 8.61 1.79 19.77
N ASP A 149 8.37 0.50 19.62
CA ASP A 149 7.42 -0.28 20.41
C ASP A 149 8.10 -1.59 20.83
N VAL A 150 7.96 -1.94 22.11
CA VAL A 150 8.73 -3.02 22.75
C VAL A 150 7.78 -3.89 23.55
N VAL A 151 7.37 -4.98 22.91
CA VAL A 151 6.57 -6.05 23.48
C VAL A 151 7.46 -6.93 24.36
N THR A 152 6.96 -7.33 25.53
CA THR A 152 7.66 -8.17 26.51
C THR A 152 6.68 -9.16 27.14
N ALA A 153 7.15 -10.37 27.45
CA ALA A 153 6.38 -11.35 28.20
C ALA A 153 7.31 -12.17 29.12
N THR A 154 6.81 -12.50 30.31
CA THR A 154 7.43 -13.48 31.22
C THR A 154 6.85 -14.86 30.93
N LEU A 155 7.69 -15.87 30.80
CA LEU A 155 7.30 -17.22 30.36
C LEU A 155 8.12 -18.28 31.10
N ASP A 156 7.46 -19.35 31.54
CA ASP A 156 8.16 -20.49 32.14
C ASP A 156 8.79 -21.39 31.05
N LEU A 157 9.99 -21.89 31.34
CA LEU A 157 10.69 -22.86 30.50
C LEU A 157 10.30 -24.31 30.85
N GLU A 158 9.74 -24.56 32.03
CA GLU A 158 9.20 -25.86 32.43
C GLU A 158 7.88 -26.18 31.69
N ASP A 159 7.08 -25.18 31.33
CA ASP A 159 5.89 -25.33 30.46
C ASP A 159 6.27 -25.92 29.10
N VAL A 160 7.34 -25.42 28.49
CA VAL A 160 7.84 -25.90 27.18
C VAL A 160 8.37 -27.34 27.29
N ARG A 161 8.96 -27.72 28.43
CA ARG A 161 9.46 -29.08 28.66
C ARG A 161 8.31 -30.06 28.92
N SER A 162 7.35 -29.68 29.75
CA SER A 162 6.16 -30.48 30.09
C SER A 162 5.31 -30.75 28.87
N TYR A 163 5.00 -29.72 28.07
CA TYR A 163 4.27 -29.82 26.81
C TYR A 163 4.98 -30.72 25.76
N ARG A 164 6.30 -30.64 25.67
CA ARG A 164 7.10 -31.56 24.82
C ARG A 164 7.09 -32.99 25.35
N GLY A 165 7.04 -33.19 26.67
CA GLY A 165 6.90 -34.49 27.32
C GLY A 165 5.55 -35.15 27.04
N GLU A 166 4.45 -34.40 27.19
CA GLU A 166 3.08 -34.84 26.85
C GLU A 166 2.98 -35.32 25.40
N ARG A 167 3.57 -34.57 24.46
CA ARG A 167 3.46 -34.81 23.01
C ARG A 167 4.59 -35.69 22.44
N CYS A 168 5.31 -36.40 23.31
CA CYS A 168 6.46 -37.22 22.92
C CYS A 168 6.06 -38.58 22.33
N HIS A 169 5.67 -38.61 21.06
CA HIS A 169 5.66 -39.86 20.28
C HIS A 169 7.11 -40.32 20.00
N PRO A 170 7.42 -41.63 20.10
CA PRO A 170 8.72 -42.14 19.72
C PRO A 170 9.00 -41.80 18.25
N HIS A 171 10.07 -41.07 18.00
CA HIS A 171 10.44 -40.69 16.64
C HIS A 171 10.76 -41.93 15.80
N VAL A 172 10.19 -41.99 14.58
CA VAL A 172 10.77 -42.80 13.51
C VAL A 172 12.19 -42.30 13.29
N GLU A 173 13.18 -43.20 13.34
CA GLU A 173 14.58 -42.83 13.20
C GLU A 173 14.81 -42.16 11.84
N SER A 174 15.11 -40.86 11.88
CA SER A 174 15.60 -40.10 10.74
C SER A 174 17.03 -39.68 11.03
N GLU A 175 17.98 -40.20 10.25
CA GLU A 175 19.37 -39.80 10.34
C GLU A 175 19.51 -38.34 9.94
N HIS A 176 19.52 -37.46 10.95
CA HIS A 176 19.53 -36.02 10.77
C HIS A 176 20.68 -35.43 11.57
N LYS A 177 21.72 -34.94 10.86
CA LYS A 177 22.89 -34.25 11.42
C LYS A 177 22.44 -33.30 12.54
N PRO A 178 22.97 -33.40 13.78
CA PRO A 178 22.53 -32.53 14.86
C PRO A 178 22.89 -31.07 14.56
N TYR A 179 22.12 -30.13 15.12
CA TYR A 179 22.50 -28.72 15.05
C TYR A 179 23.83 -28.48 15.77
N HIS A 180 24.66 -27.60 15.19
CA HIS A 180 25.82 -27.06 15.89
C HIS A 180 25.33 -26.32 17.16
N ARG A 181 25.95 -26.63 18.30
CA ARG A 181 25.64 -26.02 19.61
C ARG A 181 26.87 -25.28 20.08
N VAL A 182 26.71 -23.98 20.29
CA VAL A 182 27.70 -23.16 21.01
C VAL A 182 27.20 -22.96 22.45
N LYS A 183 27.95 -22.28 23.32
CA LYS A 183 27.66 -22.22 24.77
C LYS A 183 27.90 -20.81 25.34
N VAL A 184 26.87 -19.99 25.54
CA VAL A 184 27.04 -18.73 26.29
C VAL A 184 27.24 -19.05 27.78
N SER A 185 28.12 -18.31 28.45
CA SER A 185 28.14 -18.20 29.91
C SER A 185 27.12 -17.13 30.35
N PHE A 186 25.83 -17.44 30.20
CA PHE A 186 24.71 -16.54 30.50
C PHE A 186 23.48 -17.35 30.90
N SER A 187 22.71 -16.86 31.88
CA SER A 187 21.42 -17.46 32.28
C SER A 187 20.26 -16.57 31.84
N LEU A 188 19.23 -17.18 31.26
CA LEU A 188 18.00 -16.49 30.86
C LEU A 188 17.04 -16.25 32.03
N SER A 189 17.24 -16.96 33.15
CA SER A 189 16.50 -16.78 34.40
C SER A 189 17.41 -17.00 35.62
N ASP A 190 16.97 -16.50 36.78
CA ASP A 190 17.64 -16.68 38.07
C ASP A 190 16.62 -16.87 39.22
N SER A 191 17.11 -17.09 40.44
CA SER A 191 16.26 -17.46 41.58
C SER A 191 15.35 -16.32 42.10
N GLN A 192 15.51 -15.10 41.61
CA GLN A 192 14.62 -13.98 41.96
C GLN A 192 13.35 -13.93 41.08
N ASP A 193 13.37 -14.61 39.92
CA ASP A 193 12.25 -14.62 38.98
C ASP A 193 11.00 -15.33 39.52
N ILE A 194 11.09 -16.06 40.65
CA ILE A 194 9.97 -16.74 41.33
C ILE A 194 8.80 -15.82 41.71
N PHE A 195 9.02 -14.50 41.77
CA PHE A 195 7.99 -13.49 42.05
C PHE A 195 7.39 -12.86 40.78
N LEU A 196 7.86 -13.22 39.59
CA LEU A 196 7.37 -12.70 38.32
C LEU A 196 6.24 -13.61 37.78
N PRO A 197 5.00 -13.11 37.61
CA PRO A 197 3.93 -13.93 37.06
C PRO A 197 4.17 -14.23 35.57
N PRO A 198 3.94 -15.48 35.11
CA PRO A 198 3.93 -15.79 33.68
C PRO A 198 2.77 -15.05 32.99
N HIS A 199 2.93 -14.74 31.70
CA HIS A 199 1.89 -14.11 30.91
C HIS A 199 0.87 -15.15 30.44
N ASN A 200 -0.41 -14.86 30.68
CA ASN A 200 -1.52 -15.69 30.18
C ASN A 200 -1.68 -15.53 28.65
N PRO A 201 -2.24 -16.55 27.96
CA PRO A 201 -2.69 -16.40 26.57
C PRO A 201 -3.66 -15.24 26.36
N ILE A 202 -3.61 -14.63 25.17
CA ILE A 202 -4.49 -13.54 24.74
C ILE A 202 -5.15 -13.87 23.39
N GLU A 203 -6.37 -13.39 23.18
CA GLU A 203 -7.01 -13.41 21.85
C GLU A 203 -6.43 -12.31 20.96
N TRP A 204 -5.95 -12.68 19.77
CA TRP A 204 -5.37 -11.74 18.81
C TRP A 204 -6.43 -10.76 18.29
N GLN A 205 -6.20 -9.46 18.50
CA GLN A 205 -7.09 -8.42 18.03
C GLN A 205 -6.79 -8.09 16.56
N LEU A 206 -7.83 -8.06 15.72
CA LEU A 206 -7.77 -7.69 14.31
C LEU A 206 -8.48 -6.36 14.07
N HIS A 207 -7.94 -5.56 13.16
CA HIS A 207 -8.61 -4.38 12.62
C HIS A 207 -9.63 -4.75 11.54
N THR A 208 -10.65 -3.91 11.32
CA THR A 208 -11.49 -4.03 10.10
C THR A 208 -10.75 -3.45 8.89
N ALA A 209 -11.16 -3.80 7.67
CA ALA A 209 -10.54 -3.27 6.46
C ALA A 209 -10.57 -1.73 6.41
N GLU A 210 -11.65 -1.12 6.88
CA GLU A 210 -11.79 0.34 6.99
C GLU A 210 -10.83 0.95 8.02
N GLU A 211 -10.54 0.23 9.11
CA GLU A 211 -9.53 0.63 10.09
C GLU A 211 -8.11 0.50 9.54
N GLU A 212 -7.77 -0.57 8.82
CA GLU A 212 -6.47 -0.70 8.16
C GLU A 212 -6.25 0.42 7.13
N ILE A 213 -7.27 0.74 6.32
CA ILE A 213 -7.24 1.88 5.37
C ILE A 213 -7.09 3.22 6.12
N ARG A 214 -7.81 3.41 7.22
CA ARG A 214 -7.69 4.60 8.08
C ARG A 214 -6.25 4.80 8.56
N TYR A 215 -5.61 3.77 9.10
CA TYR A 215 -4.30 3.92 9.73
C TYR A 215 -3.13 3.98 8.74
N THR A 216 -3.19 3.23 7.63
CA THR A 216 -2.09 3.16 6.65
C THR A 216 -1.91 4.44 5.85
N THR A 217 -3.02 5.11 5.50
CA THR A 217 -3.01 6.37 4.74
C THR A 217 -2.36 7.55 5.49
N MET A 218 -2.07 7.41 6.79
CA MET A 218 -1.58 8.49 7.66
C MET A 218 -0.05 8.66 7.75
N ARG A 219 0.79 7.67 7.35
CA ARG A 219 2.26 7.71 7.56
C ARG A 219 3.09 7.60 6.25
N SER A 220 2.56 8.04 5.11
CA SER A 220 3.15 7.76 3.79
C SER A 220 4.46 8.49 3.44
N THR A 221 5.00 9.38 4.30
CA THR A 221 6.26 10.11 4.02
C THR A 221 7.10 10.37 5.29
N HIS A 222 8.41 10.18 5.16
CA HIS A 222 9.45 10.63 6.11
C HIS A 222 10.47 11.56 5.44
N THR A 223 10.12 12.11 4.27
CA THR A 223 11.01 12.86 3.38
C THR A 223 10.44 14.24 3.05
N ARG A 224 10.86 15.24 3.87
CA ARG A 224 10.53 16.69 3.80
C ARG A 224 9.14 17.08 4.36
N PRO A 225 8.99 18.32 4.88
CA PRO A 225 7.94 18.67 5.84
C PRO A 225 6.61 19.08 5.18
N SER A 226 6.11 18.26 4.26
CA SER A 226 4.99 18.64 3.38
C SER A 226 3.73 17.79 3.56
N VAL A 227 3.84 16.58 4.11
CA VAL A 227 2.72 15.72 4.50
C VAL A 227 3.08 14.98 5.79
N LEU A 228 2.41 15.33 6.88
CA LEU A 228 2.41 14.57 8.12
C LEU A 228 0.94 14.38 8.51
N ALA A 229 0.30 13.32 8.03
CA ALA A 229 -1.12 13.09 8.28
C ALA A 229 -1.32 12.52 9.70
N VAL A 230 -1.16 13.40 10.71
CA VAL A 230 -1.30 13.05 12.12
C VAL A 230 -2.75 12.67 12.43
N GLY A 231 -2.99 11.38 12.61
CA GLY A 231 -4.11 10.93 13.43
C GLY A 231 -3.84 11.35 14.86
N LEU A 232 -4.56 12.37 15.35
CA LEU A 232 -4.39 12.81 16.73
C LEU A 232 -4.67 11.64 17.69
N PRO A 233 -3.80 11.39 18.68
CA PRO A 233 -4.06 10.39 19.70
C PRO A 233 -5.30 10.77 20.52
N GLU A 234 -6.12 9.79 20.89
CA GLU A 234 -7.28 9.97 21.79
C GLU A 234 -6.87 10.25 23.26
N LYS A 235 -5.62 10.69 23.48
CA LYS A 235 -4.99 11.05 24.75
C LYS A 235 -4.04 12.23 24.52
N LYS A 236 -3.74 12.99 25.59
CA LYS A 236 -2.73 14.07 25.57
C LYS A 236 -1.43 13.62 24.90
N TRP A 237 -0.81 14.54 24.17
CA TRP A 237 0.53 14.42 23.56
C TRP A 237 1.59 13.92 24.57
N SER A 238 1.75 12.60 24.64
CA SER A 238 2.73 11.91 25.50
C SER A 238 4.01 11.53 24.77
N ASP A 239 3.97 11.46 23.43
CA ASP A 239 5.16 11.28 22.59
C ASP A 239 5.77 12.65 22.27
N THR A 240 7.02 12.83 22.65
CA THR A 240 7.79 14.06 22.41
C THR A 240 8.33 14.17 20.99
N GLN A 241 8.54 13.06 20.28
CA GLN A 241 9.07 13.05 18.92
C GLN A 241 8.01 13.51 17.93
N VAL A 242 6.81 12.92 17.95
CA VAL A 242 5.72 13.30 17.03
C VAL A 242 5.31 14.77 17.24
N LEU A 243 5.38 15.29 18.47
CA LEU A 243 5.15 16.72 18.75
C LEU A 243 6.28 17.61 18.21
N ALA A 244 7.54 17.17 18.29
CA ALA A 244 8.67 17.89 17.68
C ALA A 244 8.57 17.90 16.14
N ASP A 245 8.18 16.79 15.54
CA ASP A 245 7.97 16.66 14.09
C ASP A 245 6.83 17.57 13.62
N VAL A 246 5.69 17.59 14.32
CA VAL A 246 4.59 18.56 14.04
C VAL A 246 5.11 20.00 14.08
N ARG A 247 5.83 20.39 15.14
CA ARG A 247 6.38 21.74 15.32
C ARG A 247 7.37 22.12 14.21
N GLN A 248 8.22 21.18 13.79
CA GLN A 248 9.11 21.35 12.65
C GLN A 248 8.33 21.51 11.34
N VAL A 249 7.31 20.68 11.12
CA VAL A 249 6.50 20.71 9.90
C VAL A 249 5.71 22.01 9.77
N VAL A 250 5.03 22.47 10.82
CA VAL A 250 4.30 23.75 10.79
C VAL A 250 5.22 24.98 10.96
N SER A 251 6.53 24.77 11.18
CA SER A 251 7.53 25.81 11.46
C SER A 251 7.19 26.72 12.66
N ASP A 252 6.62 26.14 13.71
CA ASP A 252 6.20 26.84 14.94
C ASP A 252 6.58 25.98 16.15
N VAL A 253 7.60 26.42 16.89
CA VAL A 253 8.16 25.68 18.05
C VAL A 253 7.27 25.73 19.29
N SER A 254 6.30 26.64 19.34
CA SER A 254 5.37 26.81 20.46
C SER A 254 4.11 25.96 20.30
N TYR A 255 3.75 25.69 19.04
CA TYR A 255 2.53 25.01 18.66
C TYR A 255 2.32 23.66 19.33
N THR A 256 1.11 23.41 19.78
CA THR A 256 0.67 22.11 20.31
C THR A 256 -0.77 21.92 19.82
N PRO A 257 -1.04 21.03 18.87
CA PRO A 257 -2.37 20.91 18.27
C PRO A 257 -3.37 20.26 19.23
N GLU A 258 -4.50 20.92 19.43
CA GLU A 258 -5.62 20.44 20.25
C GLU A 258 -6.85 20.04 19.40
N ASP A 259 -7.09 20.73 18.26
CA ASP A 259 -8.15 20.41 17.29
C ASP A 259 -7.54 19.78 16.02
N PRO A 260 -7.96 18.57 15.59
CA PRO A 260 -7.47 17.97 14.36
C PRO A 260 -7.75 18.82 13.11
N ARG A 261 -8.79 19.67 13.13
CA ARG A 261 -9.19 20.52 12.01
C ARG A 261 -8.25 21.72 11.86
N GLU A 262 -7.75 22.28 12.96
CA GLU A 262 -6.77 23.37 12.93
C GLU A 262 -5.39 22.88 12.46
N LEU A 263 -4.99 21.67 12.91
CA LEU A 263 -3.82 20.98 12.38
C LEU A 263 -3.96 20.67 10.89
N CYS A 264 -5.11 20.14 10.45
CA CYS A 264 -5.43 19.92 9.04
C CYS A 264 -5.32 21.22 8.22
N GLY A 265 -5.80 22.35 8.74
CA GLY A 265 -5.70 23.65 8.09
C GLY A 265 -4.25 24.13 7.87
N ARG A 266 -3.32 23.77 8.76
CA ARG A 266 -1.88 24.05 8.59
C ARG A 266 -1.20 23.11 7.60
N LEU A 267 -1.62 21.85 7.53
CA LEU A 267 -0.91 20.78 6.81
C LEU A 267 -1.49 20.42 5.44
N PHE A 268 -2.79 20.64 5.22
CA PHE A 268 -3.50 20.15 4.04
C PHE A 268 -4.21 21.28 3.30
N THR A 269 -3.89 21.40 2.00
CA THR A 269 -4.52 22.34 1.07
C THR A 269 -5.34 21.57 0.05
N THR A 270 -6.66 21.78 0.01
CA THR A 270 -7.55 21.18 -0.98
C THR A 270 -7.81 22.16 -2.12
N CYS A 271 -7.89 21.67 -3.36
CA CYS A 271 -8.02 22.51 -4.55
C CYS A 271 -9.12 21.99 -5.48
N TYR A 272 -10.24 22.71 -5.58
CA TYR A 272 -11.29 22.44 -6.57
C TYR A 272 -11.03 23.27 -7.84
N MET A 273 -11.07 22.60 -8.99
CA MET A 273 -10.67 23.17 -10.28
C MET A 273 -11.83 23.02 -11.29
N ALA A 274 -12.75 23.97 -11.26
CA ALA A 274 -13.94 23.99 -12.12
C ALA A 274 -13.56 24.16 -13.60
N SER A 275 -14.36 23.60 -14.51
CA SER A 275 -14.46 24.06 -15.90
C SER A 275 -15.92 24.43 -16.23
N GLU A 276 -16.17 24.95 -17.42
CA GLU A 276 -17.51 25.32 -17.93
C GLU A 276 -18.57 24.20 -17.89
N ASN A 277 -18.13 22.95 -17.68
CA ASN A 277 -18.99 21.76 -17.57
C ASN A 277 -19.23 21.29 -16.12
N SER A 278 -18.54 21.87 -15.13
CA SER A 278 -18.60 21.42 -13.72
C SER A 278 -19.85 21.92 -13.00
N SER A 279 -20.48 21.05 -12.20
CA SER A 279 -21.71 21.41 -11.48
C SER A 279 -21.46 22.21 -10.21
N GLN A 280 -22.43 23.07 -9.87
CA GLN A 280 -22.46 23.75 -8.57
C GLN A 280 -22.49 22.73 -7.40
N ASP A 281 -23.04 21.54 -7.64
CA ASP A 281 -23.11 20.44 -6.69
C ASP A 281 -21.75 19.84 -6.37
N THR A 282 -20.91 19.50 -7.37
CA THR A 282 -19.55 18.99 -7.09
C THR A 282 -18.69 20.06 -6.42
N CYS A 283 -18.83 21.32 -6.82
CA CYS A 283 -18.18 22.46 -6.16
C CYS A 283 -18.60 22.60 -4.69
N SER A 284 -19.90 22.46 -4.39
CA SER A 284 -20.44 22.63 -3.04
C SER A 284 -20.05 21.47 -2.13
N ARG A 285 -20.05 20.23 -2.63
CA ARG A 285 -19.58 19.05 -1.90
C ARG A 285 -18.10 19.14 -1.55
N ALA A 286 -17.26 19.55 -2.50
CA ALA A 286 -15.82 19.72 -2.28
C ALA A 286 -15.54 20.77 -1.19
N ARG A 287 -16.25 21.90 -1.23
CA ARG A 287 -16.17 22.95 -0.20
C ARG A 287 -16.63 22.47 1.17
N GLN A 288 -17.80 21.83 1.27
CA GLN A 288 -18.35 21.34 2.53
C GLN A 288 -17.43 20.31 3.21
N LEU A 289 -16.83 19.39 2.43
CA LEU A 289 -15.87 18.44 2.96
C LEU A 289 -14.60 19.15 3.47
N ALA A 290 -14.08 20.12 2.71
CA ALA A 290 -12.91 20.92 3.10
C ALA A 290 -13.16 21.72 4.39
N GLU A 291 -14.35 22.31 4.55
CA GLU A 291 -14.78 23.00 5.77
C GLU A 291 -14.96 22.03 6.95
N GLN A 292 -15.47 20.82 6.73
CA GLN A 292 -15.59 19.79 7.77
C GLN A 292 -14.22 19.30 8.26
N ILE A 293 -13.30 18.94 7.36
CA ILE A 293 -11.94 18.48 7.76
C ILE A 293 -11.02 19.62 8.22
N GLY A 294 -11.35 20.88 7.93
CA GLY A 294 -10.57 22.06 8.33
C GLY A 294 -9.45 22.48 7.37
N SER A 295 -9.32 21.84 6.21
CA SER A 295 -8.23 22.10 5.24
C SER A 295 -8.27 23.52 4.67
N THR A 296 -7.11 24.07 4.30
CA THR A 296 -7.05 25.30 3.50
C THR A 296 -7.67 25.03 2.13
N HIS A 297 -8.81 25.66 1.80
CA HIS A 297 -9.54 25.38 0.55
C HIS A 297 -9.30 26.44 -0.53
N ILE A 298 -8.94 25.99 -1.73
CA ILE A 298 -8.74 26.79 -2.94
C ILE A 298 -9.79 26.37 -3.98
N ASN A 299 -10.41 27.36 -4.65
CA ASN A 299 -11.38 27.14 -5.70
C ASN A 299 -11.14 28.15 -6.84
N PHE A 300 -10.96 27.66 -8.07
CA PHE A 300 -10.89 28.49 -9.27
C PHE A 300 -11.38 27.73 -10.51
N ASN A 301 -11.61 28.48 -11.59
CA ASN A 301 -12.01 27.96 -12.90
C ASN A 301 -10.79 27.88 -13.85
N ILE A 302 -10.70 26.81 -14.65
CA ILE A 302 -9.55 26.53 -15.56
C ILE A 302 -9.77 27.01 -17.00
N ASP A 303 -10.96 27.51 -17.36
CA ASP A 303 -11.36 27.69 -18.75
C ASP A 303 -10.51 28.74 -19.48
N LEU A 304 -9.97 29.74 -18.78
CA LEU A 304 -9.03 30.70 -19.36
C LEU A 304 -7.76 30.00 -19.88
N ALA A 305 -7.22 29.05 -19.11
CA ALA A 305 -6.05 28.26 -19.53
C ALA A 305 -6.42 27.26 -20.64
N VAL A 306 -7.61 26.64 -20.57
CA VAL A 306 -8.13 25.75 -21.64
C VAL A 306 -8.27 26.52 -22.95
N LYS A 307 -8.94 27.68 -22.93
CA LYS A 307 -9.18 28.54 -24.09
C LYS A 307 -7.88 29.12 -24.66
N GLY A 308 -6.90 29.43 -23.80
CA GLY A 308 -5.54 29.77 -24.23
C GLY A 308 -4.86 28.63 -25.01
N MET A 309 -4.83 27.41 -24.45
CA MET A 309 -4.22 26.24 -25.11
C MET A 309 -4.92 25.86 -26.42
N LEU A 310 -6.25 25.91 -26.46
CA LEU A 310 -7.02 25.66 -27.69
C LEU A 310 -6.83 26.77 -28.73
N GLY A 311 -6.71 28.03 -28.30
CA GLY A 311 -6.39 29.16 -29.18
C GLY A 311 -5.07 28.99 -29.92
N VAL A 312 -4.02 28.51 -29.24
CA VAL A 312 -2.73 28.17 -29.89
C VAL A 312 -2.91 27.05 -30.92
N PHE A 313 -3.66 25.99 -30.59
CA PHE A 313 -3.93 24.90 -31.54
C PHE A 313 -4.69 25.39 -32.78
N SER A 314 -5.73 26.22 -32.61
CA SER A 314 -6.51 26.75 -33.72
C SER A 314 -5.73 27.77 -34.57
N MET A 315 -4.87 28.58 -33.96
CA MET A 315 -3.97 29.50 -34.67
C MET A 315 -2.99 28.74 -35.58
N VAL A 316 -2.44 27.61 -35.11
CA VAL A 316 -1.45 26.81 -35.88
C VAL A 316 -2.11 25.90 -36.92
N THR A 317 -3.31 25.37 -36.66
CA THR A 317 -3.94 24.34 -37.52
C THR A 317 -5.11 24.84 -38.38
N GLY A 318 -5.63 26.04 -38.13
CA GLY A 318 -6.85 26.55 -38.74
C GLY A 318 -8.12 25.80 -38.35
N LYS A 319 -8.09 24.97 -37.29
CA LYS A 319 -9.22 24.14 -36.85
C LYS A 319 -9.53 24.32 -35.36
N LEU A 320 -10.81 24.37 -35.04
CA LEU A 320 -11.32 24.36 -33.67
C LEU A 320 -11.97 23.00 -33.38
N PRO A 321 -11.39 22.16 -32.50
CA PRO A 321 -11.98 20.87 -32.13
C PRO A 321 -13.26 21.07 -31.32
N GLN A 322 -14.25 20.18 -31.50
CA GLN A 322 -15.56 20.27 -30.85
C GLN A 322 -15.85 19.09 -29.91
N PHE A 323 -16.66 19.33 -28.88
CA PHE A 323 -17.23 18.27 -28.05
C PHE A 323 -18.27 17.46 -28.85
N ARG A 324 -18.51 16.20 -28.46
CA ARG A 324 -19.48 15.29 -29.09
C ARG A 324 -20.90 15.89 -29.08
N ALA A 325 -21.30 16.50 -27.96
CA ALA A 325 -22.57 17.21 -27.83
C ALA A 325 -22.75 18.35 -28.87
N ASN A 326 -21.65 18.90 -29.37
CA ASN A 326 -21.63 20.01 -30.32
C ASN A 326 -21.33 19.54 -31.76
N GLY A 327 -21.33 18.22 -32.03
CA GLY A 327 -21.07 17.62 -33.35
C GLY A 327 -19.63 17.14 -33.61
N GLY A 328 -18.72 17.32 -32.65
CA GLY A 328 -17.32 16.90 -32.79
C GLY A 328 -17.11 15.38 -32.74
N SER A 329 -16.04 14.89 -33.37
CA SER A 329 -15.74 13.46 -33.40
C SER A 329 -15.29 12.92 -32.03
N THR A 330 -15.39 11.60 -31.83
CA THR A 330 -14.86 10.91 -30.63
C THR A 330 -13.38 11.22 -30.34
N ARG A 331 -12.57 11.54 -31.38
CA ARG A 331 -11.17 11.95 -31.20
C ARG A 331 -11.07 13.36 -30.59
N GLU A 332 -11.89 14.30 -31.05
CA GLU A 332 -11.90 15.68 -30.56
C GLU A 332 -12.47 15.75 -29.14
N ASN A 333 -13.58 15.05 -28.88
CA ASN A 333 -14.18 14.97 -27.56
C ASN A 333 -13.17 14.48 -26.51
N LEU A 334 -12.50 13.36 -26.79
CA LEU A 334 -11.44 12.82 -25.94
C LEU A 334 -10.23 13.78 -25.84
N ALA A 335 -9.87 14.51 -26.90
CA ALA A 335 -8.81 15.51 -26.84
C ALA A 335 -9.16 16.69 -25.91
N LEU A 336 -10.39 17.20 -25.97
CA LEU A 336 -10.88 18.30 -25.13
C LEU A 336 -10.98 17.92 -23.65
N GLN A 337 -11.48 16.71 -23.35
CA GLN A 337 -11.46 16.15 -21.99
C GLN A 337 -10.01 16.03 -21.48
N ASN A 338 -9.11 15.45 -22.29
CA ASN A 338 -7.70 15.28 -21.95
C ASN A 338 -6.99 16.63 -21.70
N VAL A 339 -7.32 17.71 -22.44
CA VAL A 339 -6.72 19.04 -22.25
C VAL A 339 -7.11 19.62 -20.89
N GLN A 340 -8.40 19.58 -20.53
CA GLN A 340 -8.86 19.99 -19.19
C GLN A 340 -8.17 19.17 -18.08
N ALA A 341 -8.07 17.85 -18.25
CA ALA A 341 -7.46 16.96 -17.26
C ALA A 341 -5.96 17.26 -17.02
N ARG A 342 -5.18 17.55 -18.09
CA ARG A 342 -3.77 17.94 -17.95
C ARG A 342 -3.55 19.35 -17.41
N ILE A 343 -4.44 20.29 -17.72
CA ILE A 343 -4.36 21.66 -17.19
C ILE A 343 -4.56 21.65 -15.66
N ARG A 344 -5.45 20.79 -15.14
CA ARG A 344 -5.59 20.58 -13.69
C ARG A 344 -4.29 20.08 -13.04
N MET A 345 -3.54 19.19 -13.69
CA MET A 345 -2.23 18.74 -13.20
C MET A 345 -1.21 19.87 -13.17
N VAL A 346 -1.09 20.65 -14.26
CA VAL A 346 -0.16 21.79 -14.33
C VAL A 346 -0.47 22.83 -13.24
N LEU A 347 -1.74 23.12 -13.00
CA LEU A 347 -2.16 24.05 -11.96
C LEU A 347 -1.96 23.47 -10.56
N ALA A 348 -2.20 22.17 -10.34
CA ALA A 348 -1.94 21.51 -9.05
C ALA A 348 -0.47 21.64 -8.63
N TYR A 349 0.49 21.38 -9.52
CA TYR A 349 1.91 21.57 -9.21
C TYR A 349 2.30 23.05 -9.04
N LEU A 350 1.71 23.97 -9.82
CA LEU A 350 1.94 25.41 -9.64
C LEU A 350 1.49 25.89 -8.24
N PHE A 351 0.30 25.47 -7.79
CA PHE A 351 -0.17 25.75 -6.44
C PHE A 351 0.62 25.00 -5.36
N ALA A 352 1.06 23.76 -5.60
CA ALA A 352 1.92 23.05 -4.64
C ALA A 352 3.26 23.76 -4.41
N GLN A 353 3.85 24.34 -5.46
CA GLN A 353 5.11 25.08 -5.39
C GLN A 353 4.96 26.51 -4.84
N LEU A 354 3.85 27.22 -5.13
CA LEU A 354 3.73 28.65 -4.86
C LEU A 354 2.64 29.07 -3.86
N SER A 355 1.72 28.19 -3.43
CA SER A 355 0.65 28.57 -2.49
C SER A 355 1.18 29.00 -1.11
N LEU A 356 2.20 28.30 -0.59
CA LEU A 356 2.86 28.69 0.66
C LEU A 356 3.59 30.03 0.50
N TRP A 357 4.38 30.20 -0.56
CA TRP A 357 5.06 31.45 -0.90
C TRP A 357 4.10 32.64 -1.01
N ALA A 358 2.95 32.48 -1.67
CA ALA A 358 1.93 33.51 -1.82
C ALA A 358 1.29 33.92 -0.48
N ASN A 359 1.35 33.05 0.53
CA ASN A 359 0.93 33.33 1.91
C ASN A 359 2.12 33.71 2.84
N GLY A 360 3.28 34.05 2.27
CA GLY A 360 4.48 34.43 3.04
C GLY A 360 5.15 33.28 3.80
N LYS A 361 4.75 32.03 3.56
CA LYS A 361 5.32 30.83 4.20
C LYS A 361 6.44 30.23 3.37
N ALA A 362 7.42 29.62 4.05
CA ALA A 362 8.49 28.86 3.42
C ALA A 362 8.03 27.45 3.03
N GLY A 363 8.81 26.78 2.17
CA GLY A 363 8.57 25.40 1.74
C GLY A 363 7.64 25.27 0.53
N GLY A 364 7.15 24.05 0.31
CA GLY A 364 6.23 23.67 -0.76
C GLY A 364 5.48 22.40 -0.39
N LEU A 365 4.37 22.13 -1.08
CA LEU A 365 3.49 20.98 -0.82
C LEU A 365 3.89 19.78 -1.71
N LEU A 366 3.49 18.58 -1.30
CA LEU A 366 3.45 17.40 -2.17
C LEU A 366 2.06 17.30 -2.80
N VAL A 367 2.00 16.96 -4.08
CA VAL A 367 0.75 16.68 -4.79
C VAL A 367 0.31 15.25 -4.46
N LEU A 368 -0.91 15.08 -3.95
CA LEU A 368 -1.51 13.77 -3.71
C LEU A 368 -2.35 13.32 -4.92
N GLY A 369 -2.09 12.13 -5.42
CA GLY A 369 -2.90 11.48 -6.46
C GLY A 369 -4.11 10.74 -5.85
N SER A 370 -5.17 10.57 -6.64
CA SER A 370 -6.45 9.98 -6.19
C SER A 370 -7.01 8.89 -7.10
N ALA A 371 -6.21 8.31 -8.00
CA ALA A 371 -6.60 7.14 -8.77
C ALA A 371 -6.62 5.89 -7.86
N ASN A 372 -7.55 4.96 -8.07
CA ASN A 372 -7.62 3.69 -7.33
C ASN A 372 -7.06 2.50 -8.14
N VAL A 373 -7.02 1.32 -7.52
CA VAL A 373 -6.38 0.13 -8.11
C VAL A 373 -7.11 -0.41 -9.35
N ASP A 374 -8.45 -0.27 -9.41
CA ASP A 374 -9.29 -0.78 -10.49
C ASP A 374 -9.19 0.10 -11.76
N GLU A 375 -9.25 1.42 -11.60
CA GLU A 375 -8.94 2.40 -12.65
C GLU A 375 -7.50 2.26 -13.14
N SER A 376 -6.55 2.02 -12.23
CA SER A 376 -5.15 1.78 -12.59
C SER A 376 -5.00 0.49 -13.42
N LEU A 377 -5.73 -0.57 -13.06
CA LEU A 377 -5.69 -1.86 -13.74
C LEU A 377 -6.24 -1.78 -15.18
N THR A 378 -7.34 -1.07 -15.39
CA THR A 378 -7.91 -0.82 -16.73
C THR A 378 -7.17 0.29 -17.49
N GLY A 379 -6.44 1.12 -16.76
CA GLY A 379 -5.83 2.36 -17.24
C GLY A 379 -6.87 3.43 -17.60
N TYR A 380 -7.98 3.51 -16.86
CA TYR A 380 -9.08 4.46 -17.04
C TYR A 380 -8.75 5.83 -16.40
N PHE A 381 -7.73 6.49 -16.96
CA PHE A 381 -7.29 7.84 -16.58
C PHE A 381 -6.56 8.53 -17.76
N THR A 382 -6.40 9.85 -17.76
CA THR A 382 -5.61 10.54 -18.79
C THR A 382 -4.14 10.46 -18.45
N LYS A 383 -3.30 10.01 -19.41
CA LYS A 383 -1.85 10.03 -19.16
C LYS A 383 -1.36 11.48 -18.96
N TYR A 384 -0.81 11.74 -17.76
CA TYR A 384 -0.38 13.06 -17.25
C TYR A 384 -1.50 14.05 -16.85
N ASP A 385 -2.66 13.57 -16.40
CA ASP A 385 -3.58 14.35 -15.54
C ASP A 385 -3.24 14.19 -14.04
N CYS A 386 -4.15 14.55 -13.13
CA CYS A 386 -3.96 14.43 -11.68
C CYS A 386 -3.82 12.98 -11.15
N SER A 387 -3.91 11.96 -12.00
CA SER A 387 -3.38 10.60 -11.71
C SER A 387 -1.86 10.57 -11.61
N SER A 388 -1.18 11.62 -12.07
CA SER A 388 0.27 11.84 -12.07
C SER A 388 0.63 12.95 -11.07
N ALA A 389 0.97 12.52 -9.86
CA ALA A 389 1.22 13.30 -8.65
C ALA A 389 2.55 12.83 -8.01
N ASP A 390 2.93 13.33 -6.83
CA ASP A 390 4.15 12.89 -6.14
C ASP A 390 3.96 11.51 -5.49
N ILE A 391 2.85 11.33 -4.76
CA ILE A 391 2.46 10.07 -4.09
C ILE A 391 0.94 9.84 -4.18
N ASN A 392 0.50 8.59 -4.13
CA ASN A 392 -0.94 8.23 -4.14
C ASN A 392 -1.27 7.27 -2.97
N PRO A 393 -1.91 7.76 -1.89
CA PRO A 393 -2.24 6.92 -0.73
C PRO A 393 -3.35 5.90 -0.98
N ILE A 394 -4.13 6.03 -2.05
CA ILE A 394 -5.29 5.14 -2.34
C ILE A 394 -5.15 4.28 -3.61
N GLY A 395 -4.06 4.43 -4.37
CA GLY A 395 -3.84 3.69 -5.62
C GLY A 395 -3.64 2.18 -5.49
N GLY A 396 -3.46 1.69 -4.26
CA GLY A 396 -3.48 0.26 -3.93
C GLY A 396 -4.80 -0.25 -3.36
N ILE A 397 -5.87 0.55 -3.31
CA ILE A 397 -7.16 0.21 -2.67
C ILE A 397 -8.24 0.04 -3.75
N SER A 398 -9.17 -0.90 -3.55
CA SER A 398 -10.31 -1.12 -4.45
C SER A 398 -11.37 -0.02 -4.35
N LYS A 399 -12.14 0.19 -5.42
CA LYS A 399 -13.27 1.13 -5.40
C LYS A 399 -14.40 0.68 -4.47
N THR A 400 -14.53 -0.62 -4.17
CA THR A 400 -15.52 -1.12 -3.19
C THR A 400 -15.11 -0.76 -1.77
N ASP A 401 -13.84 -0.94 -1.42
CA ASP A 401 -13.38 -0.75 -0.04
C ASP A 401 -13.22 0.74 0.25
N LEU A 402 -12.89 1.56 -0.76
CA LEU A 402 -12.98 3.02 -0.67
C LEU A 402 -14.41 3.50 -0.37
N LYS A 403 -15.46 2.86 -0.90
CA LYS A 403 -16.85 3.20 -0.53
C LYS A 403 -17.16 2.80 0.92
N SER A 404 -16.70 1.63 1.37
CA SER A 404 -16.87 1.20 2.77
C SER A 404 -16.14 2.14 3.74
N PHE A 405 -14.90 2.51 3.42
CA PHE A 405 -14.09 3.46 4.17
C PHE A 405 -14.72 4.86 4.24
N LEU A 406 -15.28 5.38 3.14
CA LEU A 406 -16.00 6.66 3.18
C LEU A 406 -17.23 6.63 4.08
N GLN A 407 -17.94 5.50 4.16
CA GLN A 407 -19.04 5.30 5.12
C GLN A 407 -18.52 5.23 6.57
N HIS A 408 -17.45 4.48 6.84
CA HIS A 408 -16.77 4.49 8.14
C HIS A 408 -16.34 5.92 8.54
N CYS A 409 -15.92 6.77 7.60
CA CYS A 409 -15.58 8.17 7.86
C CYS A 409 -16.81 9.05 8.17
N VAL A 410 -17.99 8.78 7.60
CA VAL A 410 -19.24 9.41 8.05
C VAL A 410 -19.50 9.04 9.50
N ASP A 411 -19.45 7.76 9.83
CA ASP A 411 -19.90 7.27 11.13
C ASP A 411 -18.89 7.59 12.26
N ARG A 412 -17.59 7.39 12.03
CA ARG A 412 -16.53 7.62 13.05
C ARG A 412 -16.10 9.08 13.17
N PHE A 413 -16.07 9.85 12.08
CA PHE A 413 -15.57 11.24 12.08
C PHE A 413 -16.67 12.29 11.86
N GLN A 414 -17.93 11.89 11.70
CA GLN A 414 -19.08 12.78 11.50
C GLN A 414 -18.95 13.69 10.25
N LEU A 415 -18.21 13.22 9.23
CA LEU A 415 -17.98 13.92 7.97
C LEU A 415 -19.17 13.77 7.02
N THR A 416 -20.32 14.34 7.41
CA THR A 416 -21.61 14.19 6.71
C THR A 416 -21.62 14.67 5.26
N ALA A 417 -20.65 15.49 4.83
CA ALA A 417 -20.47 15.83 3.42
C ALA A 417 -20.22 14.57 2.57
N LEU A 418 -19.54 13.55 3.10
CA LEU A 418 -19.25 12.30 2.40
C LEU A 418 -20.50 11.51 2.02
N SER A 419 -21.58 11.58 2.80
CA SER A 419 -22.86 10.94 2.45
C SER A 419 -23.41 11.47 1.11
N SER A 420 -23.27 12.77 0.86
CA SER A 420 -23.66 13.41 -0.41
C SER A 420 -22.71 13.11 -1.56
N VAL A 421 -21.44 12.78 -1.27
CA VAL A 421 -20.44 12.35 -2.26
C VAL A 421 -20.70 10.90 -2.68
N MET A 422 -21.00 10.00 -1.73
CA MET A 422 -21.31 8.60 -2.01
C MET A 422 -22.65 8.40 -2.73
N ALA A 423 -23.63 9.28 -2.48
CA ALA A 423 -24.91 9.28 -3.18
C ALA A 423 -24.85 9.86 -4.61
N ALA A 424 -23.78 10.58 -4.97
CA ALA A 424 -23.61 11.13 -6.31
C ALA A 424 -23.17 10.04 -7.32
N PRO A 425 -23.65 10.06 -8.57
CA PRO A 425 -23.24 9.09 -9.58
C PRO A 425 -21.75 9.30 -9.96
N PRO A 426 -20.94 8.23 -10.07
CA PRO A 426 -19.55 8.31 -10.49
C PRO A 426 -19.47 8.69 -11.97
N THR A 427 -19.07 9.93 -12.22
CA THR A 427 -19.04 10.57 -13.55
C THR A 427 -17.90 11.59 -13.63
N ALA A 428 -17.40 11.82 -14.84
CA ALA A 428 -16.41 12.87 -15.11
C ALA A 428 -17.08 14.08 -15.78
N GLU A 429 -17.21 15.21 -15.05
CA GLU A 429 -17.75 16.49 -15.55
C GLU A 429 -16.76 17.21 -16.51
N LEU A 430 -16.40 16.55 -17.61
CA LEU A 430 -15.41 16.98 -18.60
C LEU A 430 -16.00 17.27 -19.99
N GLU A 431 -17.28 16.97 -20.21
CA GLU A 431 -18.02 17.29 -21.44
C GLU A 431 -19.36 17.97 -21.11
N PRO A 432 -19.96 18.75 -22.04
CA PRO A 432 -21.19 19.49 -21.78
C PRO A 432 -22.36 18.60 -21.38
N LEU A 433 -23.13 19.04 -20.37
CA LEU A 433 -24.26 18.28 -19.82
C LEU A 433 -25.38 18.09 -20.85
N CYS A 434 -25.77 16.83 -21.07
CA CYS A 434 -26.89 16.44 -21.91
C CYS A 434 -28.21 16.83 -21.22
N ASN A 435 -28.89 17.87 -21.71
CA ASN A 435 -30.12 18.41 -21.12
C ASN A 435 -30.00 18.77 -19.61
N GLY A 436 -28.81 19.19 -19.17
CA GLY A 436 -28.53 19.50 -17.76
C GLY A 436 -28.25 18.27 -16.88
N GLN A 437 -28.16 17.07 -17.45
CA GLN A 437 -27.73 15.85 -16.77
C GLN A 437 -26.38 15.35 -17.33
N VAL A 438 -25.63 14.58 -16.55
CA VAL A 438 -24.34 14.04 -17.00
C VAL A 438 -24.57 12.92 -18.00
N CYS A 439 -23.91 12.98 -19.16
CA CYS A 439 -24.21 12.13 -20.31
C CYS A 439 -23.86 10.63 -20.11
N GLN A 440 -22.89 10.31 -19.24
CA GLN A 440 -22.33 8.95 -19.13
C GLN A 440 -21.65 8.73 -17.75
N THR A 441 -21.68 7.49 -17.23
CA THR A 441 -20.98 7.08 -16.00
C THR A 441 -19.69 6.30 -16.29
N ASP A 442 -18.76 6.29 -15.32
CA ASP A 442 -17.45 5.62 -15.45
C ASP A 442 -17.59 4.13 -15.83
N GLU A 443 -18.49 3.41 -15.15
CA GLU A 443 -18.74 1.98 -15.37
C GLU A 443 -19.34 1.71 -16.76
N SER A 444 -20.11 2.66 -17.31
CA SER A 444 -20.67 2.59 -18.67
C SER A 444 -19.57 2.75 -19.73
N ASP A 445 -18.63 3.69 -19.55
CA ASP A 445 -17.51 3.88 -20.49
C ASP A 445 -16.48 2.74 -20.41
N MET A 446 -16.16 2.26 -19.20
CA MET A 446 -15.40 1.03 -19.03
C MET A 446 -16.14 -0.20 -19.58
N GLY A 447 -17.47 -0.19 -19.54
CA GLY A 447 -18.36 -1.31 -19.92
C GLY A 447 -18.32 -2.48 -18.93
N MET A 448 -17.93 -2.19 -17.69
CA MET A 448 -17.74 -3.13 -16.58
C MET A 448 -18.01 -2.39 -15.27
N THR A 449 -18.62 -3.06 -14.30
CA THR A 449 -18.75 -2.49 -12.96
C THR A 449 -17.42 -2.59 -12.19
N TYR A 450 -17.23 -1.76 -11.17
CA TYR A 450 -16.08 -1.89 -10.28
C TYR A 450 -16.06 -3.27 -9.58
N SER A 451 -17.22 -3.84 -9.25
CA SER A 451 -17.32 -5.19 -8.67
C SER A 451 -16.86 -6.30 -9.65
N GLU A 452 -17.15 -6.17 -10.95
CA GLU A 452 -16.58 -7.06 -11.97
C GLU A 452 -15.07 -6.86 -12.11
N LEU A 453 -14.59 -5.61 -12.09
CA LEU A 453 -13.18 -5.28 -12.24
C LEU A 453 -12.31 -5.84 -11.11
N SER A 454 -12.72 -5.74 -9.84
CA SER A 454 -11.94 -6.30 -8.74
C SER A 454 -11.91 -7.84 -8.75
N VAL A 455 -12.98 -8.51 -9.21
CA VAL A 455 -12.98 -9.96 -9.47
C VAL A 455 -11.99 -10.31 -10.59
N ILE A 456 -12.03 -9.58 -11.70
CA ILE A 456 -11.11 -9.74 -12.84
C ILE A 456 -9.65 -9.48 -12.42
N GLY A 457 -9.38 -8.47 -11.59
CA GLY A 457 -8.08 -8.14 -11.02
C GLY A 457 -7.51 -9.29 -10.19
N ARG A 458 -8.30 -9.80 -9.23
CA ARG A 458 -7.95 -10.97 -8.42
C ARG A 458 -7.70 -12.21 -9.28
N LEU A 459 -8.54 -12.50 -10.28
CA LEU A 459 -8.31 -13.61 -11.22
C LEU A 459 -7.01 -13.44 -12.02
N ARG A 460 -6.72 -12.25 -12.54
CA ARG A 460 -5.52 -11.93 -13.33
C ARG A 460 -4.23 -12.08 -12.51
N LYS A 461 -4.19 -11.52 -11.29
CA LYS A 461 -2.94 -11.35 -10.52
C LYS A 461 -2.78 -12.37 -9.38
N ILE A 462 -3.84 -12.70 -8.65
CA ILE A 462 -3.80 -13.72 -7.59
C ILE A 462 -3.91 -15.10 -8.24
N SER A 463 -4.99 -15.38 -8.97
CA SER A 463 -5.20 -16.67 -9.68
C SER A 463 -4.43 -16.82 -11.00
N LYS A 464 -3.53 -15.88 -11.32
CA LYS A 464 -2.59 -15.92 -12.47
C LYS A 464 -3.25 -16.13 -13.85
N CYS A 465 -4.53 -15.80 -14.02
CA CYS A 465 -5.29 -16.12 -15.23
C CYS A 465 -4.97 -15.19 -16.42
N GLY A 466 -4.75 -15.80 -17.59
CA GLY A 466 -4.80 -15.13 -18.89
C GLY A 466 -6.23 -15.13 -19.46
N PRO A 467 -6.46 -14.66 -20.70
CA PRO A 467 -7.80 -14.49 -21.25
C PRO A 467 -8.64 -15.76 -21.22
N TYR A 468 -8.10 -16.89 -21.72
CA TYR A 468 -8.84 -18.15 -21.80
C TYR A 468 -9.14 -18.74 -20.41
N SER A 469 -8.15 -18.80 -19.51
CA SER A 469 -8.36 -19.33 -18.15
C SER A 469 -9.22 -18.42 -17.26
N MET A 470 -9.28 -17.11 -17.54
CA MET A 470 -10.24 -16.20 -16.92
C MET A 470 -11.66 -16.47 -17.43
N PHE A 471 -11.86 -16.61 -18.74
CA PHE A 471 -13.14 -16.99 -19.33
C PHE A 471 -13.67 -18.31 -18.74
N CYS A 472 -12.86 -19.38 -18.71
CA CYS A 472 -13.25 -20.67 -18.15
C CYS A 472 -13.61 -20.65 -16.65
N LYS A 473 -13.19 -19.62 -15.89
CA LYS A 473 -13.65 -19.43 -14.51
C LYS A 473 -14.94 -18.60 -14.45
N LEU A 474 -14.99 -17.50 -15.20
CA LEU A 474 -16.13 -16.58 -15.16
C LEU A 474 -17.42 -17.18 -15.72
N ILE A 475 -17.36 -18.12 -16.69
CA ILE A 475 -18.55 -18.84 -17.16
C ILE A 475 -19.23 -19.69 -16.07
N HIS A 476 -18.53 -20.02 -14.98
CA HIS A 476 -19.12 -20.70 -13.83
C HIS A 476 -19.45 -19.72 -12.70
N MET A 477 -18.63 -18.68 -12.48
CA MET A 477 -18.85 -17.67 -11.44
C MET A 477 -20.00 -16.70 -11.74
N TRP A 478 -20.32 -16.46 -13.02
CA TRP A 478 -21.35 -15.52 -13.46
C TRP A 478 -22.51 -16.21 -14.21
N ARG A 479 -22.56 -17.55 -14.23
CA ARG A 479 -23.54 -18.36 -14.99
C ARG A 479 -25.01 -17.97 -14.74
N ASP A 480 -25.31 -17.55 -13.52
CA ASP A 480 -26.67 -17.25 -13.06
C ASP A 480 -27.10 -15.81 -13.44
N ASN A 481 -26.15 -14.98 -13.93
CA ASN A 481 -26.35 -13.56 -14.24
C ASN A 481 -26.00 -13.17 -15.69
N LEU A 482 -25.17 -13.95 -16.41
CA LEU A 482 -24.62 -13.60 -17.73
C LEU A 482 -24.47 -14.83 -18.63
N SER A 483 -24.77 -14.69 -19.92
CA SER A 483 -24.57 -15.74 -20.92
C SER A 483 -23.09 -15.98 -21.27
N LEU A 484 -22.77 -17.16 -21.82
CA LEU A 484 -21.41 -17.52 -22.29
C LEU A 484 -20.81 -16.45 -23.22
N SER A 485 -21.61 -15.97 -24.17
CA SER A 485 -21.23 -14.93 -25.13
C SER A 485 -21.02 -13.56 -24.47
N GLU A 486 -21.77 -13.19 -23.43
CA GLU A 486 -21.52 -11.95 -22.65
C GLU A 486 -20.24 -12.04 -21.81
N VAL A 487 -20.00 -13.17 -21.14
CA VAL A 487 -18.76 -13.43 -20.39
C VAL A 487 -17.55 -13.36 -21.33
N ALA A 488 -17.62 -13.98 -22.50
CA ALA A 488 -16.59 -13.91 -23.54
C ALA A 488 -16.33 -12.46 -23.98
N ASN A 489 -17.38 -11.68 -24.25
CA ASN A 489 -17.26 -10.28 -24.64
C ASN A 489 -16.66 -9.39 -23.53
N LYS A 490 -17.05 -9.60 -22.26
CA LYS A 490 -16.46 -8.91 -21.10
C LYS A 490 -14.97 -9.22 -20.96
N VAL A 491 -14.57 -10.48 -20.97
CA VAL A 491 -13.14 -10.89 -20.91
C VAL A 491 -12.34 -10.29 -22.07
N LYS A 492 -12.87 -10.32 -23.29
CA LYS A 492 -12.25 -9.71 -24.48
C LYS A 492 -12.10 -8.20 -24.34
N ARG A 493 -13.13 -7.49 -23.87
CA ARG A 493 -13.11 -6.03 -23.63
C ARG A 493 -12.04 -5.69 -22.60
N PHE A 494 -12.03 -6.36 -21.44
CA PHE A 494 -11.01 -6.17 -20.41
C PHE A 494 -9.59 -6.33 -20.95
N PHE A 495 -9.25 -7.49 -21.51
CA PHE A 495 -7.89 -7.76 -21.95
C PHE A 495 -7.42 -6.83 -23.08
N ARG A 496 -8.34 -6.35 -23.94
CA ARG A 496 -8.04 -5.32 -24.94
C ARG A 496 -7.77 -3.95 -24.32
N MET A 497 -8.59 -3.50 -23.36
CA MET A 497 -8.41 -2.19 -22.71
C MET A 497 -7.14 -2.17 -21.85
N TYR A 498 -6.96 -3.20 -21.01
CA TYR A 498 -5.72 -3.43 -20.24
C TYR A 498 -4.47 -3.38 -21.13
N SER A 499 -4.47 -4.08 -22.27
CA SER A 499 -3.26 -4.19 -23.11
C SER A 499 -3.00 -2.95 -23.96
N VAL A 500 -4.03 -2.18 -24.33
CA VAL A 500 -3.88 -0.85 -24.93
C VAL A 500 -3.33 0.15 -23.91
N ASN A 501 -3.87 0.15 -22.68
CA ASN A 501 -3.55 1.16 -21.68
C ASN A 501 -2.32 0.84 -20.82
N ARG A 502 -1.72 -0.37 -20.87
CA ARG A 502 -0.60 -0.74 -19.98
C ARG A 502 0.56 0.27 -20.00
N HIS A 503 0.82 0.90 -21.15
CA HIS A 503 1.80 1.97 -21.31
C HIS A 503 1.62 3.18 -20.36
N LYS A 504 0.46 3.34 -19.71
CA LYS A 504 0.21 4.37 -18.68
C LYS A 504 0.83 3.99 -17.33
N MET A 505 0.86 2.70 -16.98
CA MET A 505 1.35 2.19 -15.68
C MET A 505 2.86 2.33 -15.49
N THR A 506 3.62 2.52 -16.56
CA THR A 506 5.06 2.83 -16.52
C THR A 506 5.38 4.19 -15.92
N THR A 507 4.39 5.09 -15.83
CA THR A 507 4.55 6.46 -15.30
C THR A 507 3.32 6.87 -14.48
N VAL A 508 2.68 5.91 -13.80
CA VAL A 508 1.67 6.22 -12.79
C VAL A 508 2.36 6.63 -11.50
N THR A 509 1.71 7.48 -10.70
CA THR A 509 2.19 7.89 -9.37
C THR A 509 2.54 6.66 -8.51
N PRO A 510 3.66 6.66 -7.77
CA PRO A 510 3.94 5.60 -6.79
C PRO A 510 2.81 5.56 -5.74
N ALA A 511 2.15 4.41 -5.67
CA ALA A 511 1.00 4.21 -4.81
C ALA A 511 1.31 3.25 -3.65
N TYR A 512 0.73 3.56 -2.48
CA TYR A 512 0.73 2.69 -1.32
C TYR A 512 0.23 1.28 -1.70
N HIS A 513 0.88 0.25 -1.17
CA HIS A 513 0.58 -1.15 -1.48
C HIS A 513 -0.31 -1.79 -0.41
N ALA A 514 -1.61 -1.88 -0.69
CA ALA A 514 -2.58 -2.70 0.05
C ALA A 514 -2.98 -3.96 -0.74
N GLU A 515 -3.58 -3.80 -1.93
CA GLU A 515 -4.15 -4.92 -2.67
C GLU A 515 -3.13 -5.86 -3.30
N ASN A 516 -3.27 -7.15 -2.97
CA ASN A 516 -2.49 -8.26 -3.54
C ASN A 516 -2.77 -8.52 -5.04
N TYR A 517 -3.71 -7.79 -5.66
CA TYR A 517 -3.87 -7.75 -7.12
C TYR A 517 -3.34 -6.48 -7.81
N SER A 518 -2.60 -5.61 -7.10
CA SER A 518 -2.08 -4.34 -7.60
C SER A 518 -1.44 -4.44 -9.01
N PRO A 519 -1.73 -3.48 -9.92
CA PRO A 519 -1.20 -3.46 -11.27
C PRO A 519 0.16 -2.74 -11.40
N ASP A 520 0.79 -2.28 -10.31
CA ASP A 520 2.08 -1.56 -10.37
C ASP A 520 3.15 -2.26 -11.23
N ASP A 521 3.79 -1.51 -12.13
CA ASP A 521 4.83 -2.00 -13.04
C ASP A 521 6.26 -1.85 -12.48
N ASN A 522 6.47 -1.07 -11.41
CA ASN A 522 7.80 -0.72 -10.87
C ASN A 522 8.40 -1.81 -9.98
N ARG A 523 7.56 -2.57 -9.25
CA ARG A 523 7.98 -3.63 -8.33
C ARG A 523 7.11 -4.87 -8.43
N PHE A 524 5.79 -4.73 -8.29
CA PHE A 524 4.91 -5.84 -7.94
C PHE A 524 4.44 -6.68 -9.13
N ASP A 525 4.11 -6.06 -10.26
CA ASP A 525 3.52 -6.71 -11.43
C ASP A 525 4.24 -6.31 -12.71
N LEU A 526 5.50 -6.74 -12.83
CA LEU A 526 6.33 -6.54 -14.02
C LEU A 526 5.66 -7.16 -15.25
N ARG A 527 5.34 -6.36 -16.28
CA ARG A 527 4.65 -6.83 -17.51
C ARG A 527 5.21 -6.19 -18.78
N PRO A 528 5.00 -6.82 -19.96
CA PRO A 528 5.20 -6.14 -21.25
C PRO A 528 4.33 -4.88 -21.36
N ILE A 529 4.90 -3.82 -21.92
CA ILE A 529 4.21 -2.53 -22.12
C ILE A 529 3.65 -2.36 -23.54
N LEU A 530 4.18 -3.13 -24.50
CA LEU A 530 3.77 -3.17 -25.91
C LEU A 530 3.21 -4.56 -26.22
N TYR A 531 1.88 -4.69 -26.22
CA TYR A 531 1.18 -5.94 -26.50
C TYR A 531 0.66 -6.01 -27.94
N ASN A 532 0.49 -7.24 -28.46
CA ASN A 532 -0.49 -7.48 -29.52
C ASN A 532 -1.90 -7.38 -28.93
N THR A 533 -2.49 -6.19 -28.97
CA THR A 533 -3.77 -5.85 -28.35
C THR A 533 -4.98 -6.57 -28.95
N ARG A 534 -4.81 -7.31 -30.05
CA ARG A 534 -5.83 -8.19 -30.65
C ARG A 534 -5.97 -9.54 -29.94
N TRP A 535 -4.98 -9.96 -29.14
CA TRP A 535 -4.95 -11.26 -28.44
C TRP A 535 -5.39 -12.45 -29.31
N SER A 536 -4.94 -12.45 -30.58
CA SER A 536 -5.60 -13.17 -31.67
C SER A 536 -5.56 -14.69 -31.58
N TRP A 537 -4.68 -15.27 -30.75
CA TRP A 537 -4.74 -16.70 -30.44
C TRP A 537 -5.77 -16.96 -29.33
N GLN A 538 -5.60 -16.28 -28.20
CA GLN A 538 -6.37 -16.48 -26.97
C GLN A 538 -7.86 -16.18 -27.18
N PHE A 539 -8.19 -15.15 -27.96
CA PHE A 539 -9.58 -14.79 -28.27
C PHE A 539 -10.25 -15.83 -29.17
N ARG A 540 -9.54 -16.42 -30.16
CA ARG A 540 -10.08 -17.55 -30.94
C ARG A 540 -10.31 -18.79 -30.10
N CYS A 541 -9.45 -19.08 -29.11
CA CYS A 541 -9.71 -20.18 -28.17
C CYS A 541 -11.00 -19.96 -27.38
N ILE A 542 -11.27 -18.71 -26.94
CA ILE A 542 -12.57 -18.37 -26.32
C ILE A 542 -13.72 -18.61 -27.30
N ASP A 543 -13.63 -18.09 -28.54
CA ASP A 543 -14.69 -18.26 -29.55
C ASP A 543 -15.00 -19.74 -29.83
N SER A 544 -13.98 -20.56 -30.08
CA SER A 544 -14.17 -22.00 -30.31
C SER A 544 -14.79 -22.72 -29.12
N GLN A 545 -14.49 -22.29 -27.88
CA GLN A 545 -15.07 -22.89 -26.68
C GLN A 545 -16.51 -22.42 -26.41
N VAL A 546 -16.85 -21.17 -26.76
CA VAL A 546 -18.23 -20.66 -26.76
C VAL A 546 -19.07 -21.45 -27.76
N THR A 547 -18.67 -21.51 -29.03
CA THR A 547 -19.39 -22.27 -30.07
C THR A 547 -19.56 -23.74 -29.70
N LYS A 548 -18.54 -24.35 -29.08
CA LYS A 548 -18.64 -25.73 -28.59
C LYS A 548 -19.72 -25.87 -27.52
N MET A 549 -19.66 -25.08 -26.44
CA MET A 549 -20.62 -25.17 -25.33
C MET A 549 -22.05 -24.80 -25.74
N GLU A 550 -22.23 -23.83 -26.63
CA GLU A 550 -23.54 -23.48 -27.19
C GLU A 550 -24.11 -24.63 -28.03
N SER A 551 -23.28 -25.40 -28.75
CA SER A 551 -23.71 -26.62 -29.45
C SER A 551 -24.04 -27.79 -28.52
N GLU A 552 -23.26 -28.01 -27.46
CA GLU A 552 -23.48 -29.10 -26.50
C GLU A 552 -24.78 -28.89 -25.70
N ASN A 553 -25.02 -27.66 -25.21
CA ASN A 553 -26.28 -27.28 -24.56
C ASN A 553 -27.50 -27.45 -25.49
N SER A 554 -27.32 -27.19 -26.80
CA SER A 554 -28.38 -27.35 -27.78
C SER A 554 -28.79 -28.83 -27.93
N SER A 555 -27.83 -29.75 -27.95
CA SER A 555 -28.12 -31.19 -27.99
C SER A 555 -28.81 -31.72 -26.74
N ASP A 556 -28.36 -31.34 -25.53
CA ASP A 556 -28.98 -31.80 -24.28
C ASP A 556 -30.45 -31.33 -24.18
N SER A 557 -30.75 -30.12 -24.66
CA SER A 557 -32.11 -29.58 -24.69
C SER A 557 -33.10 -30.34 -25.59
N GLN A 558 -32.61 -31.17 -26.53
CA GLN A 558 -33.43 -32.07 -27.35
C GLN A 558 -33.49 -33.51 -26.82
N GLY A 559 -32.60 -33.89 -25.90
CA GLY A 559 -32.58 -35.22 -25.28
C GLY A 559 -33.61 -35.42 -24.17
N GLY A 560 -34.13 -34.34 -23.59
CA GLY A 560 -35.03 -34.36 -22.41
C GLY A 560 -36.51 -34.64 -22.69
N SER A 561 -36.89 -35.01 -23.91
CA SER A 561 -38.29 -35.24 -24.30
C SER A 561 -38.48 -36.54 -25.12
N ASN A 562 -38.45 -37.67 -24.41
CA ASN A 562 -38.96 -38.99 -24.82
C ASN A 562 -39.41 -39.76 -23.57
#